data_AF-A0A662LYC3-F1
#
_entry.id   AF-A0A662LYC3-F1
#
_cell.length_a   1.000
_cell.length_b   1.000
_cell.length_c   1.000
_cell.angle_alpha   90.00
_cell.angle_beta   90.00
_cell.angle_gamma   90.00
#
_symmetry.space_group_name_H-M   'P 1'
#
loop_
_entity.id
_entity.type
_entity.pdbx_description
1 polymer ?
#
loop_
_entity_poly.entity_id
_entity_poly.type
_entity_poly.pdbx_seq_one_letter_code
_entity_poly.pdbx_strand_id
1 'polypeptide(L)'
;MGYGIPVKRFFEMPPRKPPYSFTCVGDLSVGGPDDYRFLANLFGLSFEIKRPKGSNDKISWNRYWTEVKSIIINDTPIVTLVDPLAWPLYREKMNITKNFLLSRSCCVIVIVGFNETNKTVCVNDQYVGYTKGFYRWVKLEDFRTAVKRAYFELRPSGYSMYIIKKISTPLPNEIVYGIVHQRNIQKMKGIRSSYDGMYIQKNFKEFGIDALKALQKRL
;
A
#
# COMPACT_ATOMS: atom_id res chain seq x y z
N MET A 1 43.69 27.98 11.10
CA MET A 1 42.73 28.18 12.20
C MET A 1 41.34 28.30 11.58
N GLY A 2 40.42 27.44 12.01
CA GLY A 2 39.22 27.07 11.24
C GLY A 2 38.08 28.10 11.30
N TYR A 3 37.42 28.27 10.16
CA TYR A 3 36.13 28.94 10.06
C TYR A 3 35.03 27.94 10.44
N GLY A 4 34.55 28.05 11.68
CA GLY A 4 33.38 27.31 12.15
C GLY A 4 32.12 27.90 11.55
N ILE A 5 31.51 27.18 10.61
CA ILE A 5 30.13 27.46 10.16
C ILE A 5 29.20 27.12 11.33
N PRO A 6 28.34 28.04 11.79
CA PRO A 6 27.37 27.72 12.82
C PRO A 6 26.36 26.73 12.25
N VAL A 7 26.37 25.52 12.81
CA VAL A 7 25.37 24.46 12.57
C VAL A 7 24.01 25.02 12.99
N LYS A 8 23.27 25.59 12.04
CA LYS A 8 21.90 26.06 12.25
C LYS A 8 21.01 24.84 12.51
N ARG A 9 20.60 24.74 13.77
CA ARG A 9 19.32 24.23 14.29
C ARG A 9 18.81 22.93 13.65
N PHE A 10 18.97 21.87 14.42
CA PHE A 10 18.05 20.75 14.56
C PHE A 10 16.64 21.08 14.06
N PHE A 11 16.23 20.47 12.94
CA PHE A 11 14.82 20.16 12.73
C PHE A 11 14.48 18.95 13.59
N GLU A 12 14.49 19.12 14.90
CA GLU A 12 13.62 18.31 15.75
C GLU A 12 12.21 18.74 15.38
N MET A 13 11.57 18.03 14.46
CA MET A 13 10.12 18.12 14.38
C MET A 13 9.62 17.72 15.76
N PRO A 14 8.93 18.60 16.50
CA PRO A 14 8.36 18.22 17.78
C PRO A 14 7.50 16.98 17.54
N PRO A 15 7.47 16.01 18.48
CA PRO A 15 6.58 14.86 18.36
C PRO A 15 5.16 15.41 18.16
N ARG A 16 4.68 15.35 16.91
CA ARG A 16 3.36 15.84 16.57
C ARG A 16 2.39 15.03 17.40
N LYS A 17 1.63 15.71 18.29
CA LYS A 17 0.55 15.06 19.05
C LYS A 17 -0.30 14.28 18.04
N PRO A 18 -0.59 12.99 18.28
CA PRO A 18 -1.48 12.24 17.39
C PRO A 18 -2.84 12.95 17.35
N PRO A 19 -3.30 13.32 16.15
CA PRO A 19 -4.59 12.80 15.72
C PRO A 19 -4.52 12.49 14.23
N TYR A 20 -3.99 11.32 13.89
CA TYR A 20 -4.25 10.76 12.57
C TYR A 20 -5.02 9.46 12.81
N SER A 21 -6.29 9.56 13.18
CA SER A 21 -7.15 8.37 13.17
C SER A 21 -7.53 8.11 11.71
N PHE A 22 -6.66 7.42 10.97
CA PHE A 22 -7.04 6.90 9.67
C PHE A 22 -7.62 5.49 9.89
N THR A 23 -8.93 5.36 9.74
CA THR A 23 -9.56 4.08 9.36
C THR A 23 -9.26 3.87 7.89
N CYS A 24 -8.06 3.41 7.59
CA CYS A 24 -7.85 2.75 6.32
C CYS A 24 -8.00 1.24 6.60
N VAL A 25 -8.66 0.55 5.69
CA VAL A 25 -8.79 -0.91 5.66
C VAL A 25 -8.35 -1.26 4.26
N GLY A 26 -7.05 -1.43 4.08
CA GLY A 26 -6.48 -1.78 2.80
C GLY A 26 -6.25 -3.28 2.72
N ASP A 27 -7.11 -4.01 2.02
CA ASP A 27 -6.73 -5.31 1.48
C ASP A 27 -6.34 -5.13 0.01
N LEU A 28 -5.08 -5.42 -0.33
CA LEU A 28 -4.57 -5.35 -1.70
C LEU A 28 -4.79 -6.68 -2.46
N SER A 29 -5.79 -7.48 -2.07
CA SER A 29 -5.93 -8.88 -2.51
C SER A 29 -6.63 -9.10 -3.86
N VAL A 30 -7.41 -8.15 -4.40
CA VAL A 30 -8.24 -8.45 -5.59
C VAL A 30 -8.23 -7.37 -6.68
N GLY A 31 -7.89 -6.11 -6.38
CA GLY A 31 -7.88 -5.02 -7.37
C GLY A 31 -6.53 -4.83 -8.05
N GLY A 32 -6.53 -4.53 -9.35
CA GLY A 32 -5.35 -4.02 -10.04
C GLY A 32 -5.18 -2.49 -9.87
N PRO A 33 -4.18 -1.87 -10.52
CA PRO A 33 -3.94 -0.44 -10.43
C PRO A 33 -5.12 0.45 -10.91
N ASP A 34 -5.89 0.01 -11.89
CA ASP A 34 -7.04 0.78 -12.42
C ASP A 34 -8.26 0.72 -11.50
N ASP A 35 -8.47 -0.38 -10.78
CA ASP A 35 -9.48 -0.49 -9.74
C ASP A 35 -9.17 0.49 -8.61
N TYR A 36 -7.90 0.59 -8.16
CA TYR A 36 -7.52 1.57 -7.16
C TYR A 36 -7.63 3.01 -7.67
N ARG A 37 -7.23 3.29 -8.93
CA ARG A 37 -7.43 4.61 -9.53
C ARG A 37 -8.90 4.98 -9.61
N PHE A 38 -9.74 4.06 -10.05
CA PHE A 38 -11.18 4.25 -10.12
C PHE A 38 -11.76 4.56 -8.73
N LEU A 39 -11.46 3.74 -7.72
CA LEU A 39 -11.93 3.98 -6.35
C LEU A 39 -11.40 5.30 -5.79
N ALA A 40 -10.11 5.58 -5.95
CA ALA A 40 -9.49 6.83 -5.49
C ALA A 40 -10.23 8.05 -6.05
N ASN A 41 -10.49 8.06 -7.36
CA ASN A 41 -11.17 9.17 -8.03
C ASN A 41 -12.59 9.42 -7.46
N LEU A 42 -13.34 8.37 -7.11
CA LEU A 42 -14.67 8.51 -6.49
C LEU A 42 -14.62 9.26 -5.15
N PHE A 43 -13.51 9.11 -4.41
CA PHE A 43 -13.30 9.76 -3.12
C PHE A 43 -12.46 11.04 -3.21
N GLY A 44 -12.28 11.60 -4.41
CA GLY A 44 -11.50 12.82 -4.61
C GLY A 44 -10.01 12.64 -4.31
N LEU A 45 -9.50 11.43 -4.53
CA LEU A 45 -8.10 11.05 -4.33
C LEU A 45 -7.45 10.71 -5.68
N SER A 46 -6.15 10.93 -5.80
CA SER A 46 -5.33 10.32 -6.84
C SER A 46 -4.59 9.11 -6.29
N PHE A 47 -4.29 8.16 -7.19
CA PHE A 47 -3.56 6.94 -6.87
C PHE A 47 -2.43 6.73 -7.88
N GLU A 48 -1.22 6.58 -7.37
CA GLU A 48 -0.01 6.32 -8.15
C GLU A 48 0.73 5.11 -7.56
N ILE A 49 1.28 4.25 -8.42
CA ILE A 49 2.20 3.19 -8.00
C ILE A 49 3.57 3.51 -8.56
N LYS A 50 4.55 3.72 -7.68
CA LYS A 50 5.96 3.75 -8.05
C LYS A 50 6.63 2.42 -7.70
N ARG A 51 7.49 1.96 -8.60
CA ARG A 51 8.31 0.74 -8.41
C ARG A 51 9.77 1.04 -8.71
N PRO A 52 10.51 1.70 -7.80
CA PRO A 52 11.90 2.04 -8.03
C PRO A 52 12.73 0.77 -8.22
N LYS A 53 13.41 0.67 -9.36
CA LYS A 53 14.26 -0.47 -9.71
C LYS A 53 15.73 -0.06 -9.71
N GLY A 54 16.59 -0.95 -9.26
CA GLY A 54 18.04 -0.89 -9.38
C GLY A 54 18.60 -2.21 -9.91
N SER A 55 19.90 -2.24 -10.21
CA SER A 55 20.58 -3.46 -10.70
C SER A 55 20.71 -4.56 -9.64
N ASN A 56 20.53 -4.24 -8.36
CA ASN A 56 20.51 -5.20 -7.25
C ASN A 56 19.61 -4.71 -6.09
N ASP A 57 19.45 -5.54 -5.05
CA ASP A 57 18.64 -5.22 -3.86
C ASP A 57 19.09 -3.93 -3.16
N LYS A 58 20.40 -3.75 -2.96
CA LYS A 58 20.95 -2.56 -2.27
C LYS A 58 20.59 -1.27 -3.02
N ILE A 59 20.77 -1.25 -4.34
CA ILE A 59 20.46 -0.08 -5.17
C ILE A 59 18.94 0.13 -5.25
N SER A 60 18.16 -0.94 -5.41
CA SER A 60 16.69 -0.85 -5.45
C SER A 60 16.12 -0.31 -4.13
N TRP A 61 16.64 -0.80 -3.00
CA TRP A 61 16.28 -0.31 -1.66
C TRP A 61 16.65 1.16 -1.49
N ASN A 62 17.87 1.56 -1.86
CA ASN A 62 18.29 2.96 -1.72
C ASN A 62 17.40 3.91 -2.53
N ARG A 63 17.03 3.52 -3.76
CA ARG A 63 16.09 4.29 -4.59
C ARG A 63 14.71 4.34 -3.98
N TYR A 64 14.19 3.18 -3.55
CA TYR A 64 12.90 3.07 -2.85
C TYR A 64 12.84 3.98 -1.63
N TRP A 65 13.83 3.88 -0.74
CA TRP A 65 13.85 4.64 0.50
C TRP A 65 14.06 6.14 0.26
N THR A 66 14.85 6.52 -0.74
CA THR A 66 15.01 7.94 -1.13
C THR A 66 13.69 8.55 -1.60
N GLU A 67 12.94 7.84 -2.45
CA GLU A 67 11.62 8.26 -2.90
C GLU A 67 10.60 8.29 -1.74
N VAL A 68 10.63 7.30 -0.84
CA VAL A 68 9.78 7.32 0.36
C VAL A 68 10.01 8.60 1.17
N LYS A 69 11.26 8.94 1.45
CA LYS A 69 11.59 10.15 2.22
C LYS A 69 11.13 11.42 1.51
N SER A 70 11.35 11.54 0.21
CA SER A 70 10.97 12.75 -0.54
C SER A 70 9.45 12.96 -0.55
N ILE A 71 8.66 11.88 -0.61
CA ILE A 71 7.20 11.94 -0.58
C ILE A 71 6.68 12.24 0.85
N ILE A 72 7.23 11.58 1.87
CA ILE A 72 6.79 11.76 3.27
C ILE A 72 7.11 13.15 3.80
N ILE A 73 8.24 13.77 3.40
CA ILE A 73 8.56 15.17 3.75
C ILE A 73 7.47 16.14 3.29
N ASN A 74 6.77 15.81 2.20
CA ASN A 74 5.66 16.59 1.64
C ASN A 74 4.29 16.18 2.21
N ASP A 75 4.25 15.61 3.41
CA ASP A 75 3.03 15.21 4.14
C ASP A 75 2.12 14.26 3.35
N THR A 76 2.69 13.48 2.43
CA THR A 76 1.94 12.50 1.64
C THR A 76 2.19 11.09 2.21
N PRO A 77 1.16 10.40 2.74
CA PRO A 77 1.32 9.05 3.26
C PRO A 77 1.60 8.06 2.13
N ILE A 78 2.38 7.02 2.44
CA ILE A 78 2.72 5.96 1.49
C ILE A 78 2.20 4.64 2.01
N VAL A 79 1.40 3.95 1.21
CA VAL A 79 1.00 2.58 1.48
C VAL A 79 2.06 1.62 0.93
N THR A 80 2.42 0.61 1.71
CA THR A 80 3.37 -0.44 1.31
C THR A 80 3.01 -1.79 1.93
N LEU A 81 3.70 -2.85 1.50
CA LEU A 81 3.53 -4.20 2.00
C LEU A 81 4.68 -4.60 2.94
N VAL A 82 4.34 -5.32 4.00
CA VAL A 82 5.28 -5.97 4.90
C VAL A 82 4.91 -7.44 5.11
N ASP A 83 5.91 -8.30 5.28
CA ASP A 83 5.71 -9.67 5.71
C ASP A 83 5.45 -9.67 7.24
N PRO A 84 4.27 -10.07 7.71
CA PRO A 84 3.96 -10.11 9.14
C PRO A 84 4.91 -11.04 9.91
N LEU A 85 5.44 -12.09 9.27
CA LEU A 85 6.41 -12.98 9.92
C LEU A 85 7.77 -12.32 10.14
N ALA A 86 8.11 -11.26 9.41
CA ALA A 86 9.33 -10.49 9.62
C ALA A 86 9.08 -9.14 10.30
N TRP A 87 7.82 -8.85 10.60
CA TRP A 87 7.40 -7.65 11.29
C TRP A 87 7.34 -7.92 12.79
N PRO A 88 8.19 -7.28 13.62
CA PRO A 88 8.32 -7.61 15.05
C PRO A 88 7.00 -7.63 15.82
N LEU A 89 6.07 -6.75 15.44
CA LEU A 89 4.83 -6.52 16.14
C LEU A 89 3.76 -7.61 15.93
N TYR A 90 3.74 -8.31 14.80
CA TYR A 90 2.86 -9.49 14.67
C TYR A 90 3.38 -10.67 15.49
N ARG A 91 4.71 -10.84 15.56
CA ARG A 91 5.32 -11.87 16.42
C ARG A 91 4.97 -11.64 17.89
N GLU A 92 5.14 -10.40 18.36
CA GLU A 92 4.84 -9.99 19.74
C GLU A 92 3.36 -10.20 20.09
N LYS A 93 2.43 -9.73 19.25
CA LYS A 93 0.99 -9.74 19.59
C LYS A 93 0.27 -11.06 19.32
N MET A 94 0.68 -11.80 18.29
CA MET A 94 -0.01 -13.04 17.91
C MET A 94 0.63 -14.29 18.53
N ASN A 95 1.63 -14.13 19.40
CA ASN A 95 2.37 -15.22 20.04
C ASN A 95 2.82 -16.31 19.03
N ILE A 96 3.22 -15.90 17.83
CA ILE A 96 3.59 -16.81 16.73
C ILE A 96 4.98 -17.36 17.03
N THR A 97 5.04 -18.51 17.69
CA THR A 97 6.27 -19.15 18.16
C THR A 97 6.93 -20.05 17.13
N LYS A 98 6.22 -20.54 16.10
CA LYS A 98 6.77 -21.33 14.97
C LYS A 98 5.93 -21.17 13.70
N ASN A 99 6.59 -21.32 12.55
CA ASN A 99 6.14 -21.39 11.14
C ASN A 99 4.63 -21.63 10.90
N PHE A 100 3.77 -20.72 11.33
CA PHE A 100 2.39 -20.75 10.91
C PHE A 100 2.34 -20.39 9.43
N LEU A 101 1.50 -21.11 8.68
CA LEU A 101 1.30 -21.01 7.23
C LEU A 101 0.67 -19.66 6.80
N LEU A 102 1.16 -18.54 7.33
CA LEU A 102 0.99 -17.20 6.74
C LEU A 102 1.85 -17.02 5.49
N SER A 103 2.34 -18.13 4.90
CA SER A 103 3.42 -18.19 3.91
C SER A 103 3.18 -17.45 2.59
N ARG A 104 2.06 -16.72 2.45
CA ARG A 104 1.74 -15.84 1.32
C ARG A 104 0.97 -14.55 1.69
N SER A 105 0.78 -14.28 2.98
CA SER A 105 -0.04 -13.15 3.43
C SER A 105 0.86 -11.95 3.72
N CYS A 106 0.88 -10.97 2.81
CA CYS A 106 1.49 -9.67 3.10
C CYS A 106 0.47 -8.79 3.83
N CYS A 107 0.93 -7.99 4.79
CA CYS A 107 0.11 -6.98 5.44
C CYS A 107 0.33 -5.61 4.80
N VAL A 108 -0.73 -4.83 4.69
CA VAL A 108 -0.70 -3.46 4.22
C VAL A 108 -0.45 -2.55 5.41
N ILE A 109 0.53 -1.65 5.27
CA ILE A 109 0.83 -0.62 6.27
C ILE A 109 0.97 0.74 5.60
N VAL A 110 0.83 1.81 6.38
CA VAL A 110 1.04 3.19 5.92
C VAL A 110 2.29 3.75 6.56
N ILE A 111 3.26 4.17 5.76
CA ILE A 111 4.42 4.97 6.19
C ILE A 111 3.94 6.40 6.38
N VAL A 112 4.23 6.98 7.54
CA VAL A 112 3.78 8.34 7.92
C VAL A 112 4.90 9.25 8.41
N GLY A 113 6.11 8.71 8.60
CA GLY A 113 7.25 9.49 9.08
C GLY A 113 8.54 8.69 9.11
N PHE A 114 9.67 9.37 9.29
CA PHE A 114 10.97 8.75 9.52
C PHE A 114 11.84 9.65 10.41
N ASN A 115 12.82 9.05 11.07
CA ASN A 115 13.80 9.74 11.90
C ASN A 115 15.18 9.18 11.54
N GLU A 116 15.99 10.02 10.89
CA GLU A 116 17.33 9.66 10.40
C GLU A 116 18.31 9.43 11.55
N THR A 117 18.24 10.24 12.61
CA THR A 117 19.12 10.15 13.79
C THR A 117 19.00 8.80 14.47
N ASN A 118 17.76 8.37 14.71
CA ASN A 118 17.46 7.12 15.41
C ASN A 118 17.31 5.93 14.46
N LYS A 119 17.44 6.15 13.14
CA LYS A 119 17.22 5.16 12.08
C LYS A 119 15.90 4.42 12.25
N THR A 120 14.82 5.17 12.45
CA THR A 120 13.47 4.61 12.64
C THR A 120 12.49 5.13 11.60
N VAL A 121 11.46 4.35 11.33
CA VAL A 121 10.32 4.70 10.48
C VAL A 121 9.05 4.65 11.33
N CYS A 122 8.20 5.66 11.18
CA CYS A 122 6.89 5.69 11.80
C CYS A 122 5.88 5.13 10.81
N VAL A 123 5.13 4.13 11.24
CA VAL A 123 4.08 3.50 10.44
C VAL A 123 2.75 3.50 11.18
N ASN A 124 1.66 3.50 10.43
CA ASN A 124 0.32 3.15 10.87
C ASN A 124 -0.03 1.75 10.37
N ASP A 125 -0.27 0.85 11.31
CA ASP A 125 -0.66 -0.54 11.05
C ASP A 125 -2.13 -0.74 11.46
N GLN A 126 -2.99 -0.97 10.46
CA GLN A 126 -4.44 -1.07 10.66
C GLN A 126 -4.88 -2.41 11.22
N TYR A 127 -4.17 -3.48 10.85
CA TYR A 127 -4.50 -4.83 11.24
C TYR A 127 -4.19 -5.09 12.72
N VAL A 128 -3.17 -4.42 13.24
CA VAL A 128 -2.81 -4.53 14.65
C VAL A 128 -3.57 -3.54 15.54
N GLY A 129 -4.10 -2.47 14.95
CA GLY A 129 -4.87 -1.44 15.62
C GLY A 129 -6.37 -1.52 15.34
N TYR A 130 -6.96 -2.73 15.33
CA TYR A 130 -8.39 -2.99 15.08
C TYR A 130 -9.25 -1.78 15.44
N THR A 131 -9.80 -1.11 14.43
CA THR A 131 -10.65 0.10 14.42
C THR A 131 -10.00 1.50 14.39
N LYS A 132 -8.74 1.71 14.82
CA LYS A 132 -8.14 3.08 14.84
C LYS A 132 -6.74 3.21 14.23
N GLY A 133 -6.15 2.10 13.76
CA GLY A 133 -4.79 2.07 13.27
C GLY A 133 -3.77 2.29 14.39
N PHE A 134 -2.66 1.57 14.33
CA PHE A 134 -1.64 1.59 15.37
C PHE A 134 -0.38 2.29 14.88
N TYR A 135 -0.07 3.46 15.47
CA TYR A 135 1.13 4.21 15.17
C TYR A 135 2.32 3.72 15.99
N ARG A 136 3.44 3.42 15.33
CA ARG A 136 4.67 3.03 16.02
C ARG A 136 5.91 3.40 15.22
N TRP A 137 6.94 3.77 15.97
CA TRP A 137 8.31 3.86 15.47
C TRP A 137 8.97 2.47 15.51
N VAL A 138 9.45 2.01 14.37
CA VAL A 138 10.18 0.74 14.23
C VAL A 138 11.58 1.02 13.67
N LYS A 139 12.54 0.14 13.95
CA LYS A 139 13.88 0.26 13.36
C LYS A 139 13.78 0.11 11.85
N LEU A 140 14.52 0.95 11.13
CA LEU A 140 14.53 0.95 9.66
C LEU A 140 14.99 -0.39 9.09
N GLU A 141 15.89 -1.08 9.79
CA GLU A 141 16.38 -2.42 9.41
C GLU A 141 15.29 -3.50 9.47
N ASP A 142 14.51 -3.53 10.56
CA ASP A 142 13.38 -4.45 10.70
C ASP A 142 12.33 -4.17 9.62
N PHE A 143 12.04 -2.89 9.38
CA PHE A 143 11.13 -2.46 8.32
C PHE A 143 11.62 -2.91 6.94
N ARG A 144 12.90 -2.66 6.60
CA ARG A 144 13.48 -3.12 5.34
C ARG A 144 13.33 -4.62 5.17
N THR A 145 13.63 -5.39 6.21
CA THR A 145 13.57 -6.86 6.19
C THR A 145 12.16 -7.33 5.87
N ALA A 146 11.15 -6.76 6.54
CA ALA A 146 9.76 -7.12 6.30
C ALA A 146 9.24 -6.71 4.92
N VAL A 147 9.59 -5.51 4.44
CA VAL A 147 9.23 -5.03 3.10
C VAL A 147 9.89 -5.88 2.01
N LYS A 148 11.18 -6.22 2.18
CA LYS A 148 11.92 -7.05 1.23
C LYS A 148 11.27 -8.43 1.09
N ARG A 149 10.96 -9.08 2.21
CA ARG A 149 10.32 -10.40 2.20
C ARG A 149 8.96 -10.35 1.49
N ALA A 150 8.15 -9.32 1.76
CA ALA A 150 6.86 -9.14 1.07
C ALA A 150 7.00 -9.04 -0.47
N TYR A 151 7.96 -8.26 -0.97
CA TYR A 151 8.08 -7.96 -2.41
C TYR A 151 8.99 -8.88 -3.22
N PHE A 152 9.84 -9.68 -2.57
CA PHE A 152 10.78 -10.56 -3.25
C PHE A 152 10.54 -12.04 -2.98
N GLU A 153 10.07 -12.41 -1.79
CA GLU A 153 9.79 -13.80 -1.44
C GLU A 153 8.31 -14.15 -1.68
N LEU A 154 7.40 -13.27 -1.25
CA LEU A 154 5.95 -13.54 -1.32
C LEU A 154 5.30 -13.05 -2.62
N ARG A 155 5.66 -11.85 -3.08
CA ARG A 155 5.08 -11.23 -4.29
C ARG A 155 6.17 -10.60 -5.17
N PRO A 156 6.91 -11.39 -5.97
CA PRO A 156 8.04 -10.92 -6.80
C PRO A 156 7.61 -9.79 -7.75
N SER A 157 7.75 -8.55 -7.30
CA SER A 157 7.33 -7.36 -8.04
C SER A 157 8.31 -6.19 -7.88
N GLY A 158 9.34 -6.38 -7.05
CA GLY A 158 10.22 -5.32 -6.62
C GLY A 158 9.55 -4.40 -5.59
N TYR A 159 10.37 -3.60 -4.89
CA TYR A 159 9.87 -2.62 -3.93
C TYR A 159 8.80 -1.73 -4.59
N SER A 160 7.59 -1.76 -4.05
CA SER A 160 6.47 -0.95 -4.54
C SER A 160 5.99 0.01 -3.47
N MET A 161 5.58 1.19 -3.90
CA MET A 161 4.93 2.19 -3.06
C MET A 161 3.64 2.63 -3.73
N TYR A 162 2.58 2.68 -2.93
CA TYR A 162 1.26 3.12 -3.32
C TYR A 162 1.05 4.50 -2.71
N ILE A 163 0.92 5.50 -3.56
CA ILE A 163 0.87 6.90 -3.18
C ILE A 163 -0.57 7.36 -3.37
N ILE A 164 -1.17 7.88 -2.31
CA ILE A 164 -2.55 8.37 -2.31
C ILE A 164 -2.51 9.84 -1.92
N LYS A 165 -3.05 10.71 -2.78
CA LYS A 165 -3.10 12.15 -2.52
C LYS A 165 -4.53 12.64 -2.62
N LYS A 166 -4.92 13.57 -1.74
CA LYS A 166 -6.19 14.28 -1.90
C LYS A 166 -6.06 15.26 -3.06
N ILE A 167 -7.02 15.23 -3.99
CA ILE A 167 -7.09 16.14 -5.14
C ILE A 167 -8.39 16.95 -5.16
N SER A 168 -9.46 16.47 -4.52
CA SER A 168 -10.75 17.15 -4.42
C SER A 168 -11.57 16.66 -3.23
N THR A 169 -12.82 17.09 -3.12
CA THR A 169 -13.80 16.51 -2.20
C THR A 169 -14.35 15.20 -2.76
N PRO A 170 -14.66 14.20 -1.91
CA PRO A 170 -15.36 12.99 -2.33
C PRO A 170 -16.68 13.30 -3.05
N LEU A 171 -17.05 12.44 -4.00
CA LEU A 171 -18.38 12.50 -4.60
C LEU A 171 -19.45 12.14 -3.56
N PRO A 172 -20.68 12.69 -3.66
CA PRO A 172 -21.82 12.25 -2.87
C PRO A 172 -22.06 10.74 -2.99
N ASN A 173 -22.43 10.09 -1.89
CA ASN A 173 -22.60 8.63 -1.81
C ASN A 173 -23.55 8.07 -2.87
N GLU A 174 -24.63 8.78 -3.19
CA GLU A 174 -25.61 8.36 -4.20
C GLU A 174 -24.99 8.31 -5.61
N ILE A 175 -24.12 9.28 -5.93
CA ILE A 175 -23.38 9.33 -7.20
C ILE A 175 -22.35 8.20 -7.24
N VAL A 176 -21.62 8.00 -6.14
CA VAL A 176 -20.65 6.89 -6.00
C VAL A 176 -21.34 5.55 -6.24
N TYR A 177 -22.50 5.32 -5.61
CA TYR A 177 -23.28 4.10 -5.78
C TYR A 177 -23.66 3.88 -7.25
N GLY A 178 -24.21 4.91 -7.92
CA GLY A 178 -24.61 4.82 -9.32
C GLY A 178 -23.44 4.45 -10.25
N ILE A 179 -22.28 5.09 -10.07
CA ILE A 179 -21.09 4.82 -10.89
C ILE A 179 -20.56 3.39 -10.65
N VAL A 180 -20.45 2.96 -9.39
CA VAL A 180 -19.98 1.61 -9.02
C VAL A 180 -20.94 0.54 -9.54
N HIS A 181 -22.24 0.75 -9.36
CA HIS A 181 -23.28 -0.16 -9.83
C HIS A 181 -23.21 -0.34 -11.35
N GLN A 182 -23.11 0.76 -12.10
CA GLN A 182 -23.00 0.72 -13.55
C GLN A 182 -21.71 0.01 -14.01
N ARG A 183 -20.58 0.27 -13.35
CA ARG A 183 -19.31 -0.43 -13.64
C ARG A 183 -19.43 -1.93 -13.39
N ASN A 184 -20.11 -2.36 -12.34
CA ASN A 184 -20.34 -3.77 -12.05
C ASN A 184 -21.26 -4.42 -13.09
N ILE A 185 -22.31 -3.73 -13.56
CA ILE A 185 -23.13 -4.18 -14.70
C ILE A 185 -22.27 -4.39 -15.95
N GLN A 186 -21.37 -3.46 -16.26
CA GLN A 186 -20.47 -3.60 -17.41
C GLN A 186 -19.53 -4.81 -17.28
N LYS A 187 -18.99 -5.06 -16.09
CA LYS A 187 -18.22 -6.27 -15.79
C LYS A 187 -19.08 -7.51 -16.02
N MET A 188 -20.29 -7.58 -15.44
CA MET A 188 -21.21 -8.72 -15.65
C MET A 188 -21.57 -8.95 -17.13
N LYS A 189 -21.63 -7.90 -17.94
CA LYS A 189 -21.84 -8.00 -19.39
C LYS A 189 -20.62 -8.51 -20.18
N GLY A 190 -19.48 -8.73 -19.54
CA GLY A 190 -18.25 -9.16 -20.21
C GLY A 190 -17.55 -8.05 -20.99
N ILE A 191 -17.78 -6.77 -20.66
CA ILE A 191 -17.13 -5.66 -21.37
C ILE A 191 -15.65 -5.62 -20.99
N ARG A 192 -14.76 -5.99 -21.92
CA ARG A 192 -13.31 -6.12 -21.69
C ARG A 192 -12.68 -4.89 -21.01
N SER A 193 -13.02 -3.68 -21.46
CA SER A 193 -12.45 -2.43 -20.91
C SER A 193 -12.88 -2.13 -19.47
N SER A 194 -13.88 -2.84 -18.94
CA SER A 194 -14.33 -2.66 -17.55
C SER A 194 -13.51 -3.46 -16.53
N TYR A 195 -12.69 -4.42 -16.99
CA TYR A 195 -11.82 -5.25 -16.17
C TYR A 195 -10.41 -4.67 -16.07
N ASP A 196 -9.80 -4.77 -14.89
CA ASP A 196 -8.44 -4.32 -14.63
C ASP A 196 -7.42 -5.45 -14.88
N GLY A 197 -6.25 -5.08 -15.39
CA GLY A 197 -5.13 -5.98 -15.61
C GLY A 197 -5.20 -6.71 -16.95
N MET A 198 -4.10 -6.67 -17.70
CA MET A 198 -3.97 -7.38 -18.98
C MET A 198 -4.32 -8.87 -18.89
N TYR A 199 -4.12 -9.51 -17.74
CA TYR A 199 -4.46 -10.93 -17.54
C TYR A 199 -5.98 -11.16 -17.51
N ILE A 200 -6.73 -10.38 -16.71
CA ILE A 200 -8.20 -10.50 -16.66
C ILE A 200 -8.79 -10.04 -17.99
N GLN A 201 -8.24 -9.00 -18.61
CA GLN A 201 -8.64 -8.56 -19.95
C GLN A 201 -8.32 -9.59 -21.05
N LYS A 202 -7.36 -10.50 -20.86
CA LYS A 202 -7.08 -11.61 -21.80
C LYS A 202 -8.04 -12.77 -21.61
N ASN A 203 -8.48 -13.01 -20.37
CA ASN A 203 -9.40 -14.07 -20.01
C ASN A 203 -10.85 -13.57 -19.82
N PHE A 204 -11.19 -12.37 -20.28
CA PHE A 204 -12.49 -11.73 -19.98
C PHE A 204 -13.72 -12.57 -20.39
N LYS A 205 -13.53 -13.44 -21.40
CA LYS A 205 -14.54 -14.40 -21.91
C LYS A 205 -14.88 -15.51 -20.92
N GLU A 206 -14.05 -15.71 -19.88
CA GLU A 206 -14.27 -16.66 -18.80
C GLU A 206 -15.07 -16.05 -17.64
N PHE A 207 -15.56 -14.80 -17.79
CA PHE A 207 -16.31 -14.08 -16.75
C PHE A 207 -17.65 -13.56 -17.27
N GLY A 208 -18.52 -13.16 -16.34
CA GLY A 208 -19.80 -12.52 -16.64
C GLY A 208 -20.75 -13.39 -17.48
N ILE A 209 -21.48 -12.77 -18.40
CA ILE A 209 -22.48 -13.43 -19.24
C ILE A 209 -21.90 -14.52 -20.13
N ASP A 210 -20.63 -14.40 -20.54
CA ASP A 210 -19.97 -15.40 -21.39
C ASP A 210 -19.55 -16.63 -20.59
N ALA A 211 -19.19 -16.48 -19.31
CA ALA A 211 -19.04 -17.60 -18.38
C ALA A 211 -20.34 -18.37 -18.19
N LEU A 212 -21.45 -17.65 -18.00
CA LEU A 212 -22.79 -18.23 -17.88
C LEU A 212 -23.19 -19.02 -19.15
N LYS A 213 -22.97 -18.45 -20.33
CA LYS A 213 -23.21 -19.14 -21.61
C LYS A 213 -22.32 -20.37 -21.79
N ALA A 214 -21.05 -20.31 -21.38
CA ALA A 214 -20.14 -21.43 -21.45
C ALA A 214 -20.54 -22.58 -20.50
N LEU A 215 -21.04 -22.24 -19.31
CA LEU A 215 -21.59 -23.20 -18.35
C LEU A 215 -22.85 -23.88 -18.90
N GLN A 216 -23.77 -23.11 -19.48
CA GLN A 216 -25.01 -23.62 -20.08
C GLN A 216 -24.78 -24.56 -21.26
N LYS A 217 -23.67 -24.43 -22.00
CA LYS A 217 -23.29 -25.35 -23.10
C LYS A 217 -22.71 -26.68 -22.62
N ARG A 218 -22.33 -26.78 -21.34
CA ARG A 218 -21.72 -27.97 -20.73
C ARG A 218 -22.69 -28.76 -19.85
N LEU A 219 -23.89 -28.23 -19.63
CA LEU A 219 -25.03 -28.89 -19.00
C LEU A 219 -25.96 -29.42 -20.09
#